data_AF-A0A1M4SNL5-F1
#
_entry.id   AF-A0A1M4SNL5-F1
#
_cell.length_a   1.000
_cell.length_b   1.000
_cell.length_c   1.000
_cell.angle_alpha   90.00
_cell.angle_beta   90.00
_cell.angle_gamma   90.00
#
_symmetry.space_group_name_H-M   'P 1'
#
loop_
_entity.id
_entity.type
_entity.pdbx_description
1 polymer ?
#
loop_
_entity_poly.entity_id
_entity_poly.type
_entity_poly.pdbx_seq_one_letter_code
_entity_poly.pdbx_strand_id
1 'polypeptide(L)'
;MLKIILMVGIILSFFLRTAVAEPEQKYSQTDILDRPLIERYILDELKSLRQDQQDLERRLTIQITDRELSVADKSMNYANVTVTYFFYIIAAAASLIALFGWHSLKEVKTNTRELADKRLNKIAQDYEKKFLALERDLKRKTRIITDNNREIEIINEIHNLWLRAQSVQTPDQRVQVYDEILKIRPGDLEALTYKADAVMEMKEYHWAMSLCNRVLELDETNGPALYQRACAYARLGAEEQAIIDLQLAVDLSPSLREFIAEESDFEGLHGHKTFDSLLTAPSQE
;
A
#
# COMPACT_ATOMS: atom_id res chain seq x y z
N MET A 1 -59.83 64.04 22.31
CA MET A 1 -60.94 64.85 21.77
C MET A 1 -61.95 63.88 21.15
N LEU A 2 -62.99 63.39 21.82
CA LEU A 2 -63.87 64.12 22.74
C LEU A 2 -64.21 65.50 22.15
N LYS A 3 -64.66 65.55 20.89
CA LYS A 3 -65.17 66.78 20.22
C LYS A 3 -65.87 66.57 18.86
N ILE A 4 -66.13 65.33 18.43
CA ILE A 4 -66.98 65.07 17.26
C ILE A 4 -68.07 64.09 17.70
N ILE A 5 -69.29 64.61 17.82
CA ILE A 5 -70.54 63.88 17.96
C ILE A 5 -70.95 63.45 19.40
N LEU A 6 -70.49 64.23 20.36
CA LEU A 6 -71.37 64.84 21.38
C LEU A 6 -72.30 65.93 20.76
N MET A 7 -72.37 66.00 19.43
CA MET A 7 -73.06 67.01 18.61
C MET A 7 -74.22 66.45 17.75
N VAL A 8 -74.51 65.13 17.77
CA VAL A 8 -75.76 64.60 17.18
C VAL A 8 -76.79 64.23 18.26
N GLY A 9 -76.40 64.24 19.53
CA GLY A 9 -77.35 64.17 20.66
C GLY A 9 -78.24 65.42 20.85
N ILE A 10 -78.15 66.45 20.00
CA ILE A 10 -78.74 67.79 20.28
C ILE A 10 -79.73 68.28 19.18
N ILE A 11 -79.92 67.57 18.06
CA ILE A 11 -80.80 68.06 16.97
C ILE A 11 -82.20 67.43 16.91
N LEU A 12 -82.51 66.34 17.62
CA LEU A 12 -83.90 65.82 17.60
C LEU A 12 -84.43 65.31 18.94
N SER A 13 -84.05 66.00 20.03
CA SER A 13 -84.69 65.89 21.35
C SER A 13 -85.35 67.20 21.80
N PHE A 14 -85.53 68.18 20.90
CA PHE A 14 -86.07 69.50 21.25
C PHE A 14 -87.11 70.08 20.29
N PHE A 15 -87.87 69.25 19.56
CA PHE A 15 -89.27 69.57 19.28
C PHE A 15 -90.13 69.00 20.40
N LEU A 16 -89.87 69.56 21.56
CA LEU A 16 -90.64 69.42 22.76
C LEU A 16 -91.92 70.26 22.60
N ARG A 17 -93.05 69.60 22.86
CA ARG A 17 -94.20 70.12 23.62
C ARG A 17 -95.15 71.15 22.99
N THR A 18 -96.40 70.66 23.01
CA THR A 18 -97.61 71.25 23.61
C THR A 18 -98.48 72.19 22.81
N ALA A 19 -99.77 72.02 23.11
CA ALA A 19 -100.91 72.89 22.87
C ALA A 19 -101.54 72.75 21.48
N VAL A 20 -102.86 72.69 21.32
CA VAL A 20 -104.02 72.76 22.21
C VAL A 20 -105.20 72.23 21.38
N ALA A 21 -106.19 71.64 22.03
CA ALA A 21 -107.46 71.27 21.42
C ALA A 21 -108.30 72.52 21.09
N GLU A 22 -108.82 72.60 19.87
CA GLU A 22 -110.04 73.37 19.54
C GLU A 22 -111.04 72.44 18.81
N PRO A 23 -112.34 72.53 19.12
CA PRO A 23 -113.38 71.69 18.53
C PRO A 23 -114.04 72.30 17.28
N GLU A 24 -114.61 71.40 16.49
CA GLU A 24 -115.68 71.53 15.47
C GLU A 24 -115.70 72.72 14.49
N GLN A 25 -115.58 72.39 13.19
CA GLN A 25 -116.63 72.72 12.23
C GLN A 25 -116.76 71.64 11.13
N LYS A 26 -117.93 70.98 11.10
CA LYS A 26 -118.39 70.08 10.05
C LYS A 26 -118.77 70.86 8.79
N TYR A 27 -118.10 70.55 7.69
CA TYR A 27 -118.59 70.60 6.30
C TYR A 27 -117.81 69.46 5.59
N SER A 28 -118.37 68.42 4.99
CA SER A 28 -119.74 68.07 4.63
C SER A 28 -119.82 66.54 4.62
N GLN A 29 -120.94 65.99 5.11
CA GLN A 29 -121.36 64.65 4.73
C GLN A 29 -121.61 64.60 3.23
N THR A 30 -120.87 63.76 2.51
CA THR A 30 -121.29 63.22 1.22
C THR A 30 -120.99 61.73 1.20
N ASP A 31 -122.04 60.92 1.29
CA ASP A 31 -122.04 59.49 0.95
C ASP A 31 -121.68 59.33 -0.53
N ILE A 32 -120.43 58.98 -0.85
CA ILE A 32 -120.07 58.49 -2.18
C ILE A 32 -118.90 57.49 -2.08
N LEU A 33 -119.19 56.28 -1.60
CA LEU A 33 -118.45 55.07 -2.02
C LEU A 33 -119.36 53.82 -2.01
N ASP A 34 -120.65 54.00 -2.30
CA ASP A 34 -121.54 52.95 -2.77
C ASP A 34 -121.30 52.71 -4.27
N ARG A 35 -120.28 51.90 -4.64
CA ARG A 35 -120.20 51.27 -5.97
C ARG A 35 -119.53 49.89 -5.90
N PRO A 36 -120.25 48.78 -6.19
CA PRO A 36 -119.70 47.41 -6.18
C PRO A 36 -118.60 47.15 -7.23
N LEU A 37 -118.38 48.10 -8.14
CA LEU A 37 -117.40 47.99 -9.23
C LEU A 37 -115.97 48.36 -8.81
N ILE A 38 -115.79 49.23 -7.81
CA ILE A 38 -114.47 49.75 -7.42
C ILE A 38 -113.71 48.74 -6.54
N GLU A 39 -114.41 48.08 -5.62
CA GLU A 39 -113.81 47.05 -4.74
C GLU A 39 -113.24 45.88 -5.56
N ARG A 40 -113.99 45.42 -6.57
CA ARG A 40 -113.53 44.35 -7.47
C ARG A 40 -112.29 44.76 -8.27
N TYR A 41 -112.24 45.99 -8.76
CA TYR A 41 -111.08 46.52 -9.47
C TYR A 41 -109.82 46.52 -8.57
N ILE A 42 -109.95 46.97 -7.33
CA ILE A 42 -108.84 46.98 -6.36
C ILE A 42 -108.37 45.56 -6.04
N LEU A 43 -109.30 44.60 -5.90
CA LEU A 43 -108.97 43.20 -5.65
C LEU A 43 -108.28 42.53 -6.85
N ASP A 44 -108.74 42.81 -8.07
CA ASP A 44 -108.12 42.31 -9.30
C ASP A 44 -106.71 42.90 -9.48
N GLU A 45 -106.51 44.19 -9.21
CA GLU A 45 -105.20 44.85 -9.18
C GLU A 45 -104.28 44.23 -8.11
N LEU A 46 -104.75 44.03 -6.88
CA LEU A 46 -103.97 43.37 -5.82
C LEU A 46 -103.60 41.92 -6.16
N LYS A 47 -104.51 41.20 -6.81
CA LYS A 47 -104.26 39.83 -7.27
C LYS A 47 -103.22 39.82 -8.39
N SER A 48 -103.32 40.74 -9.35
CA SER A 48 -102.33 40.89 -10.43
C SER A 48 -100.97 41.29 -9.87
N LEU A 49 -100.91 42.23 -8.92
CA LEU A 49 -99.70 42.67 -8.25
C LEU A 49 -99.03 41.53 -7.47
N ARG A 50 -99.82 40.68 -6.81
CA ARG A 50 -99.30 39.48 -6.13
C ARG A 50 -98.78 38.45 -7.13
N GLN A 51 -99.45 38.25 -8.26
CA GLN A 51 -98.96 37.37 -9.32
C GLN A 51 -97.67 37.90 -9.94
N ASP A 52 -97.60 39.20 -10.23
CA ASP A 52 -96.41 39.86 -10.73
C ASP A 52 -95.25 39.80 -9.72
N GLN A 53 -95.54 39.94 -8.43
CA GLN A 53 -94.55 39.75 -7.36
C GLN A 53 -94.03 38.31 -7.33
N GLN A 54 -94.91 37.31 -7.40
CA GLN A 54 -94.52 35.90 -7.44
C GLN A 54 -93.70 35.56 -8.69
N ASP A 55 -94.08 36.08 -9.85
CA ASP A 55 -93.34 35.88 -11.10
C ASP A 55 -91.99 36.61 -11.09
N LEU A 56 -91.92 37.80 -10.47
CA LEU A 56 -90.67 38.50 -10.24
C LEU A 56 -89.75 37.70 -9.31
N GLU A 57 -90.25 37.21 -8.18
CA GLU A 57 -89.49 36.36 -7.25
C GLU A 57 -89.00 35.09 -7.93
N ARG A 58 -89.84 34.44 -8.75
CA ARG A 58 -89.44 33.26 -9.53
C ARG A 58 -88.33 33.60 -10.54
N ARG A 59 -88.47 34.68 -11.31
CA ARG A 59 -87.46 35.11 -12.29
C ARG A 59 -86.14 35.47 -11.62
N LEU A 60 -86.19 36.21 -10.51
CA LEU A 60 -85.01 36.57 -9.72
C LEU A 60 -84.34 35.32 -9.15
N THR A 61 -85.11 34.37 -8.63
CA THR A 61 -84.58 33.11 -8.12
C THR A 61 -83.84 32.36 -9.21
N ILE A 62 -84.44 32.19 -10.40
CA ILE A 62 -83.80 31.51 -11.55
C ILE A 62 -82.52 32.24 -11.98
N GLN A 63 -82.55 33.58 -12.10
CA GLN A 63 -81.36 34.34 -12.51
C GLN A 63 -80.22 34.27 -11.48
N ILE A 64 -80.55 34.33 -10.18
CA ILE A 64 -79.57 34.19 -9.11
C ILE A 64 -78.98 32.79 -9.14
N THR A 65 -79.81 31.75 -9.22
CA THR A 65 -79.35 30.36 -9.27
C THR A 65 -78.48 30.09 -10.50
N ASP A 66 -78.86 30.61 -11.68
CA ASP A 66 -78.07 30.47 -12.91
C ASP A 66 -76.73 31.19 -12.80
N ARG A 67 -76.69 32.37 -12.17
CA ARG A 67 -75.46 33.12 -11.93
C ARG A 67 -74.55 32.37 -10.94
N GLU A 68 -75.11 31.85 -9.86
CA GLU A 68 -74.37 31.04 -8.88
C GLU A 68 -73.82 29.76 -9.53
N LEU A 69 -74.63 29.06 -10.32
CA LEU A 69 -74.20 27.88 -11.07
C LEU A 69 -73.08 28.22 -12.05
N SER A 70 -73.19 29.33 -12.78
CA SER A 70 -72.16 29.79 -13.72
C SER A 70 -70.85 30.17 -13.03
N VAL A 71 -70.93 30.82 -11.86
CA VAL A 71 -69.73 31.14 -11.05
C VAL A 71 -69.11 29.87 -10.50
N ALA A 72 -69.92 28.94 -10.00
CA ALA A 72 -69.46 27.63 -9.52
C ALA A 72 -68.77 26.85 -10.64
N ASP A 73 -69.36 26.76 -11.83
CA ASP A 73 -68.81 26.04 -12.99
C ASP A 73 -67.47 26.65 -13.45
N LYS A 74 -67.39 27.98 -13.56
CA LYS A 74 -66.11 28.66 -13.85
C LYS A 74 -65.05 28.35 -12.80
N SER A 75 -65.39 28.43 -11.51
CA SER A 75 -64.45 28.15 -10.41
C SER A 75 -63.96 26.70 -10.43
N MET A 76 -64.85 25.75 -10.73
CA MET A 76 -64.54 24.34 -10.84
C MET A 76 -63.65 24.06 -12.06
N ASN A 77 -63.88 24.74 -13.18
CA ASN A 77 -63.01 24.65 -14.35
C ASN A 77 -61.62 25.24 -14.08
N TYR A 78 -61.52 26.39 -13.41
CA TYR A 78 -60.22 26.94 -12.98
C TYR A 78 -59.48 25.98 -12.03
N ALA A 79 -60.19 25.36 -11.07
CA ALA A 79 -59.62 24.37 -10.18
C ALA A 79 -59.12 23.14 -10.94
N ASN A 80 -59.91 22.58 -11.86
CA ASN A 80 -59.51 21.46 -12.70
C ASN A 80 -58.27 21.80 -13.53
N VAL A 81 -58.27 22.94 -14.23
CA VAL A 81 -57.16 23.37 -15.09
C VAL A 81 -55.87 23.59 -14.29
N THR A 82 -55.95 24.27 -13.15
CA THR A 82 -54.78 24.50 -12.28
C THR A 82 -54.22 23.20 -11.72
N VAL A 83 -55.07 22.30 -11.23
CA VAL A 83 -54.67 20.97 -10.77
C VAL A 83 -53.99 20.19 -11.89
N THR A 84 -54.56 20.18 -13.10
CA THR A 84 -53.95 19.53 -14.27
C THR A 84 -52.57 20.11 -14.62
N TYR A 85 -52.40 21.43 -14.59
CA TYR A 85 -51.09 22.05 -14.83
C TYR A 85 -50.06 21.71 -13.76
N PHE A 86 -50.44 21.65 -12.48
CA PHE A 86 -49.53 21.19 -11.42
C PHE A 86 -49.09 19.74 -11.67
N PHE A 87 -50.01 18.86 -12.07
CA PHE A 87 -49.66 17.49 -12.45
C PHE A 87 -48.67 17.45 -13.62
N TYR A 88 -48.85 18.28 -14.64
CA TYR A 88 -47.89 18.35 -15.75
C TYR A 88 -46.52 18.85 -15.34
N ILE A 89 -46.44 19.86 -14.47
CA ILE A 89 -45.15 20.37 -13.96
C ILE A 89 -44.44 19.29 -13.14
N ILE A 90 -45.17 18.60 -12.27
CA ILE A 90 -44.62 17.49 -11.46
C ILE A 90 -44.16 16.35 -12.37
N ALA A 91 -44.95 15.98 -13.38
CA ALA A 91 -44.59 14.93 -14.33
C ALA A 91 -43.36 15.31 -15.18
N ALA A 92 -43.26 16.56 -15.61
CA ALA A 92 -42.10 17.08 -16.33
C ALA A 92 -40.84 17.06 -15.45
N ALA A 93 -40.94 17.52 -14.20
CA ALA A 93 -39.84 17.47 -13.24
C ALA A 93 -39.42 16.02 -12.92
N ALA A 94 -40.37 15.12 -12.70
CA ALA A 94 -40.12 13.71 -12.45
C ALA A 94 -39.43 13.03 -13.64
N SER A 95 -39.86 13.34 -14.87
CA SER A 95 -39.25 12.82 -16.11
C SER A 95 -37.82 13.31 -16.26
N LEU A 96 -37.56 14.58 -15.94
CA LEU A 96 -36.24 15.18 -15.98
C LEU A 96 -35.30 14.53 -14.94
N ILE A 97 -35.76 14.36 -13.70
CA ILE A 97 -35.02 13.67 -12.63
C ILE A 97 -34.74 12.20 -13.01
N ALA A 98 -35.71 11.50 -13.61
CA ALA A 98 -35.53 10.12 -14.03
C ALA A 98 -34.45 10.00 -15.12
N LEU A 99 -34.45 10.91 -16.11
CA LEU A 99 -33.47 10.90 -17.20
C LEU A 99 -32.05 11.19 -16.68
N PHE A 100 -31.88 12.26 -15.91
CA PHE A 100 -30.58 12.61 -15.35
C PHE A 100 -30.10 11.64 -14.26
N GLY A 101 -31.03 11.15 -13.44
CA GLY A 101 -30.76 10.15 -12.40
C GLY A 101 -30.29 8.84 -13.00
N TRP A 102 -30.92 8.36 -14.07
CA TRP A 102 -30.49 7.14 -14.77
C TRP A 102 -29.09 7.27 -15.37
N HIS A 103 -28.79 8.41 -16.02
CA HIS A 103 -27.46 8.67 -16.56
C HIS A 103 -26.39 8.71 -15.46
N SER A 104 -26.63 9.46 -14.39
CA SER A 104 -25.73 9.58 -13.24
C SER A 104 -25.47 8.24 -12.56
N LEU A 105 -26.51 7.44 -12.30
CA LEU A 105 -26.35 6.11 -11.70
C LEU A 105 -25.53 5.17 -12.59
N LYS A 106 -25.74 5.22 -13.91
CA LYS A 106 -24.95 4.43 -14.87
C LYS A 106 -23.48 4.86 -14.86
N GLU A 107 -23.22 6.17 -14.88
CA GLU A 107 -21.88 6.74 -14.87
C GLU A 107 -21.12 6.46 -13.56
N VAL A 108 -21.79 6.58 -12.41
CA VAL A 108 -21.21 6.20 -11.12
C VAL A 108 -20.86 4.71 -11.10
N LYS A 109 -21.74 3.84 -11.61
CA LYS A 109 -21.48 2.39 -11.70
C LYS A 109 -20.29 2.07 -12.60
N THR A 110 -20.15 2.73 -13.75
CA THR A 110 -19.02 2.51 -14.66
C THR A 110 -17.72 3.05 -14.06
N ASN A 111 -17.72 4.26 -13.52
CA ASN A 111 -16.52 4.90 -12.97
C ASN A 111 -16.02 4.19 -11.71
N THR A 112 -16.93 3.73 -10.83
CA THR A 112 -16.56 2.95 -9.64
C THR A 112 -15.96 1.60 -10.01
N ARG A 113 -16.53 0.93 -11.01
CA ARG A 113 -15.98 -0.33 -11.54
C ARG A 113 -14.61 -0.11 -12.16
N GLU A 114 -14.44 0.91 -13.00
CA GLU A 114 -13.16 1.22 -13.64
C GLU A 114 -12.08 1.58 -12.60
N LEU A 115 -12.44 2.34 -11.55
CA LEU A 115 -11.53 2.66 -10.46
C LEU A 115 -11.12 1.41 -9.68
N ALA A 116 -12.08 0.51 -9.41
CA ALA A 116 -11.81 -0.77 -8.75
C ALA A 116 -10.86 -1.62 -9.60
N ASP A 117 -11.13 -1.77 -10.90
CA ASP A 117 -10.31 -2.52 -11.84
C ASP A 117 -8.88 -1.93 -11.93
N LYS A 118 -8.74 -0.60 -11.98
CA LYS A 118 -7.42 0.07 -11.96
C LYS A 118 -6.66 -0.21 -10.67
N ARG A 119 -7.32 -0.16 -9.51
CA ARG A 119 -6.70 -0.45 -8.21
C ARG A 119 -6.27 -1.92 -8.12
N LEU A 120 -7.12 -2.84 -8.56
CA LEU A 120 -6.82 -4.27 -8.62
C LEU A 120 -5.63 -4.55 -9.53
N ASN A 121 -5.60 -3.95 -10.73
CA ASN A 121 -4.47 -4.10 -11.66
C ASN A 121 -3.18 -3.54 -11.08
N LYS A 122 -3.22 -2.38 -10.40
CA LYS A 122 -2.04 -1.82 -9.73
C LYS A 122 -1.52 -2.74 -8.63
N ILE A 123 -2.43 -3.28 -7.80
CA ILE A 123 -2.08 -4.24 -6.76
C ILE A 123 -1.45 -5.49 -7.38
N ALA A 124 -2.06 -6.05 -8.43
CA ALA A 124 -1.54 -7.21 -9.14
C ALA A 124 -0.12 -6.97 -9.68
N GLN A 125 0.11 -5.82 -10.32
CA GLN A 125 1.44 -5.44 -10.83
C GLN A 125 2.48 -5.27 -9.71
N ASP A 126 2.10 -4.68 -8.58
CA ASP A 126 3.01 -4.52 -7.44
C ASP A 126 3.37 -5.88 -6.82
N TYR A 127 2.42 -6.80 -6.71
CA TYR A 127 2.68 -8.17 -6.26
C TYR A 127 3.52 -8.96 -7.26
N GLU A 128 3.26 -8.84 -8.56
CA GLU A 128 4.05 -9.47 -9.61
C GLU A 128 5.51 -9.01 -9.56
N LYS A 129 5.76 -7.70 -9.41
CA LYS A 129 7.11 -7.15 -9.23
C LYS A 129 7.81 -7.72 -7.99
N LYS A 130 7.12 -7.77 -6.85
CA LYS A 130 7.66 -8.33 -5.61
C LYS A 130 7.95 -9.82 -5.74
N PHE A 131 7.08 -10.56 -6.42
CA PHE A 131 7.26 -11.99 -6.67
C PHE A 131 8.48 -12.24 -7.56
N LEU A 132 8.63 -11.49 -8.64
CA LEU A 132 9.82 -11.58 -9.51
C LEU A 132 11.10 -11.21 -8.78
N ALA A 133 11.07 -10.19 -7.91
CA ALA A 133 12.23 -9.85 -7.08
C ALA A 133 12.59 -10.99 -6.11
N LEU A 134 11.58 -11.55 -5.44
CA LEU A 134 11.75 -12.68 -4.52
C LEU A 134 12.30 -13.93 -5.24
N GLU A 135 11.79 -14.23 -6.43
CA GLU A 135 12.26 -15.37 -7.24
C GLU A 135 13.74 -15.21 -7.61
N ARG A 136 14.16 -14.01 -8.03
CA ARG A 136 15.57 -13.72 -8.34
C ARG A 136 16.45 -13.88 -7.11
N ASP A 137 16.01 -13.36 -5.96
CA ASP A 137 16.76 -13.46 -4.71
C ASP A 137 16.88 -14.91 -4.24
N LEU A 138 15.80 -15.70 -4.34
CA LEU A 138 15.80 -17.11 -4.03
C LEU A 138 16.76 -17.85 -4.96
N LYS A 139 16.67 -17.64 -6.29
CA LYS A 139 17.56 -18.27 -7.26
C LYS A 139 19.04 -17.94 -7.00
N ARG A 140 19.34 -16.68 -6.67
CA ARG A 140 20.70 -16.25 -6.31
C ARG A 140 21.18 -16.95 -5.04
N LYS A 141 20.38 -16.95 -3.98
CA LYS A 141 20.73 -17.59 -2.71
C LYS A 141 20.92 -19.09 -2.88
N THR A 142 20.03 -19.77 -3.61
CA THR A 142 20.16 -21.19 -3.92
C THR A 142 21.47 -21.46 -4.65
N ARG A 143 21.84 -20.65 -5.65
CA ARG A 143 23.12 -20.81 -6.34
C ARG A 143 24.33 -20.68 -5.41
N ILE A 144 24.33 -19.67 -4.54
CA ILE A 144 25.40 -19.49 -3.54
C ILE A 144 25.47 -20.70 -2.60
N ILE A 145 24.32 -21.19 -2.11
CA ILE A 145 24.27 -22.38 -1.24
C ILE A 145 24.83 -23.60 -1.97
N THR A 146 24.48 -23.81 -3.25
CA THR A 146 24.98 -24.94 -4.02
C THR A 146 26.49 -24.85 -4.26
N ASP A 147 27.00 -23.65 -4.53
CA ASP A 147 28.44 -23.44 -4.74
C ASP A 147 29.21 -23.62 -3.43
N ASN A 148 28.73 -23.06 -2.32
CA ASN A 148 29.31 -23.27 -0.98
C ASN A 148 29.28 -24.75 -0.56
N ASN A 149 28.19 -25.48 -0.85
CA ASN A 149 28.12 -26.91 -0.53
C ASN A 149 29.19 -27.71 -1.28
N ARG A 150 29.44 -27.38 -2.56
CA ARG A 150 30.54 -28.00 -3.33
C ARG A 150 31.90 -27.67 -2.72
N GLU A 151 32.12 -26.43 -2.29
CA GLU A 151 33.37 -26.05 -1.63
C GLU A 151 33.57 -26.82 -0.31
N ILE A 152 32.51 -26.98 0.48
CA ILE A 152 32.55 -27.78 1.72
C ILE A 152 32.87 -29.25 1.41
N GLU A 153 32.26 -29.83 0.37
CA GLU A 153 32.58 -31.19 -0.07
C GLU A 153 34.05 -31.35 -0.44
N ILE A 154 34.61 -30.41 -1.22
CA ILE A 154 36.03 -30.39 -1.59
C ILE A 154 36.92 -30.28 -0.34
N ILE A 155 36.58 -29.39 0.59
CA ILE A 155 37.35 -29.22 1.84
C ILE A 155 37.32 -30.51 2.67
N ASN A 156 36.16 -31.15 2.79
CA ASN A 156 36.01 -32.41 3.52
C ASN A 156 36.79 -33.54 2.85
N GLU A 157 36.78 -33.61 1.51
CA GLU A 157 37.56 -34.58 0.75
C GLU A 157 39.06 -34.40 1.00
N ILE A 158 39.57 -33.17 0.88
CA ILE A 158 40.97 -32.83 1.18
C ILE A 158 41.30 -33.17 2.63
N HIS A 159 40.43 -32.83 3.58
CA HIS A 159 40.64 -33.15 4.99
C HIS A 159 40.73 -34.67 5.23
N ASN A 160 39.88 -35.47 4.59
CA ASN A 160 39.95 -36.92 4.66
C ASN A 160 41.26 -37.46 4.05
N LEU A 161 41.74 -36.85 2.97
CA LEU A 161 43.04 -37.18 2.39
C LEU A 161 44.20 -36.84 3.35
N TRP A 162 44.14 -35.70 4.04
CA TRP A 162 45.12 -35.34 5.07
C TRP A 162 45.16 -36.35 6.22
N LEU A 163 43.98 -36.75 6.73
CA LEU A 163 43.88 -37.79 7.76
C LEU A 163 44.44 -39.12 7.28
N ARG A 164 44.19 -39.48 6.01
CA ARG A 164 44.78 -40.68 5.40
C ARG A 164 46.30 -40.59 5.33
N ALA A 165 46.85 -39.46 4.86
CA ALA A 165 48.30 -39.26 4.78
C ALA A 165 48.97 -39.44 6.14
N GLN A 166 48.35 -38.95 7.22
CA GLN A 166 48.87 -39.13 8.59
C GLN A 166 48.80 -40.58 9.09
N SER A 167 47.78 -41.34 8.66
CA SER A 167 47.61 -42.75 9.07
C SER A 167 48.55 -43.72 8.34
N VAL A 168 49.05 -43.33 7.17
CA VAL A 168 49.87 -44.17 6.31
C VAL A 168 51.31 -44.21 6.80
N GLN A 169 51.83 -45.43 7.02
CA GLN A 169 53.19 -45.64 7.54
C GLN A 169 54.28 -45.53 6.47
N THR A 170 53.99 -45.88 5.22
CA THR A 170 55.02 -45.90 4.17
C THR A 170 55.11 -44.55 3.46
N PRO A 171 56.32 -44.01 3.26
CA PRO A 171 56.49 -42.68 2.65
C PRO A 171 56.00 -42.64 1.19
N ASP A 172 56.18 -43.71 0.42
CA ASP A 172 55.69 -43.80 -0.97
C ASP A 172 54.17 -43.63 -1.08
N GLN A 173 53.42 -44.29 -0.19
CA GLN A 173 51.97 -44.14 -0.16
C GLN A 173 51.55 -42.74 0.33
N ARG A 174 52.28 -42.13 1.28
CA ARG A 174 52.01 -40.73 1.69
C ARG A 174 52.17 -39.78 0.51
N VAL A 175 53.23 -39.95 -0.28
CA VAL A 175 53.46 -39.18 -1.51
C VAL A 175 52.28 -39.31 -2.48
N GLN A 176 51.76 -40.52 -2.69
CA GLN A 176 50.58 -40.73 -3.54
C GLN A 176 49.34 -39.99 -3.02
N VAL A 177 49.11 -39.98 -1.70
CA VAL A 177 47.99 -39.25 -1.09
C VAL A 177 48.17 -37.73 -1.24
N TYR A 178 49.38 -37.20 -1.06
CA TYR A 178 49.65 -35.78 -1.33
C TYR A 178 49.45 -35.43 -2.81
N ASP A 179 49.76 -36.34 -3.73
CA ASP A 179 49.44 -36.15 -5.15
C ASP A 179 47.93 -36.11 -5.43
N GLU A 180 47.11 -36.84 -4.66
CA GLU A 180 45.65 -36.70 -4.72
C GLU A 180 45.20 -35.31 -4.24
N ILE A 181 45.75 -34.82 -3.13
CA ILE A 181 45.46 -33.47 -2.61
C ILE A 181 45.84 -32.40 -3.64
N LEU A 182 47.05 -32.51 -4.22
CA LEU A 182 47.57 -31.54 -5.19
C LEU A 182 46.83 -31.58 -6.54
N LYS A 183 46.15 -32.68 -6.90
CA LYS A 183 45.24 -32.70 -8.05
C LYS A 183 44.00 -31.83 -7.80
N ILE A 184 43.52 -31.78 -6.57
CA ILE A 184 42.34 -30.98 -6.18
C ILE A 184 42.75 -29.52 -5.95
N ARG A 185 43.86 -29.29 -5.24
CA ARG A 185 44.45 -27.97 -4.99
C ARG A 185 45.93 -27.92 -5.41
N PRO A 186 46.23 -27.59 -6.68
CA PRO A 186 47.60 -27.57 -7.20
C PRO A 186 48.56 -26.55 -6.57
N GLY A 187 48.02 -25.56 -5.84
CA GLY A 187 48.76 -24.50 -5.17
C GLY A 187 48.78 -24.64 -3.65
N ASP A 188 48.42 -25.81 -3.11
CA ASP A 188 48.50 -26.07 -1.68
C ASP A 188 49.97 -26.23 -1.27
N LEU A 189 50.52 -25.17 -0.67
CA LEU A 189 51.93 -25.11 -0.24
C LEU A 189 52.22 -26.12 0.86
N GLU A 190 51.27 -26.34 1.78
CA GLU A 190 51.43 -27.33 2.85
C GLU A 190 51.51 -28.73 2.25
N ALA A 191 50.60 -29.08 1.32
CA ALA A 191 50.67 -30.39 0.67
C ALA A 191 52.00 -30.62 -0.09
N LEU A 192 52.60 -29.55 -0.66
CA LEU A 192 53.92 -29.63 -1.29
C LEU A 192 55.06 -29.83 -0.28
N THR A 193 55.05 -29.13 0.86
CA THR A 193 56.10 -29.30 1.90
C THR A 193 55.99 -30.66 2.58
N TYR A 194 54.80 -31.12 2.92
CA TYR A 194 54.63 -32.46 3.50
C TYR A 194 54.94 -33.58 2.48
N LYS A 195 54.73 -33.34 1.18
CA LYS A 195 55.23 -34.23 0.14
C LYS A 195 56.76 -34.25 0.10
N ALA A 196 57.41 -33.09 0.19
CA ALA A 196 58.87 -33.02 0.23
C ALA A 196 59.43 -33.79 1.43
N ASP A 197 58.79 -33.69 2.60
CA ASP A 197 59.11 -34.46 3.81
C ASP A 197 59.05 -35.97 3.58
N ALA A 198 57.94 -36.46 3.01
CA ALA A 198 57.79 -37.88 2.70
C ALA A 198 58.85 -38.36 1.70
N VAL A 199 59.23 -37.52 0.73
CA VAL A 199 60.30 -37.80 -0.24
C VAL A 199 61.70 -37.79 0.41
N MET A 200 61.92 -36.93 1.41
CA MET A 200 63.14 -36.94 2.23
C MET A 200 63.29 -38.26 2.98
N GLU A 201 62.21 -38.81 3.54
CA GLU A 201 62.23 -40.14 4.18
C GLU A 201 62.54 -41.28 3.19
N MET A 202 62.20 -41.10 1.91
CA MET A 202 62.60 -42.03 0.83
C MET A 202 64.07 -41.86 0.41
N LYS A 203 64.78 -40.88 0.96
CA LYS A 203 66.17 -40.49 0.62
C LYS A 203 66.33 -39.95 -0.80
N GLU A 204 65.25 -39.49 -1.41
CA GLU A 204 65.25 -38.90 -2.75
C GLU A 204 65.48 -37.38 -2.67
N TYR A 205 66.66 -36.99 -2.18
CA TYR A 205 66.97 -35.60 -1.78
C TYR A 205 66.83 -34.58 -2.91
N HIS A 206 67.22 -34.93 -4.15
CA HIS A 206 67.05 -34.04 -5.30
C HIS A 206 65.58 -33.74 -5.61
N TRP A 207 64.70 -34.73 -5.42
CA TRP A 207 63.28 -34.54 -5.66
C TRP A 207 62.65 -33.68 -4.57
N ALA A 208 63.00 -33.91 -3.30
CA ALA A 208 62.58 -33.08 -2.18
C ALA A 208 63.00 -31.61 -2.39
N MET A 209 64.25 -31.36 -2.78
CA MET A 209 64.71 -30.00 -3.11
C MET A 209 63.87 -29.35 -4.21
N SER A 210 63.53 -30.08 -5.27
CA SER A 210 62.71 -29.53 -6.35
C SER A 210 61.30 -29.15 -5.87
N LEU A 211 60.74 -29.89 -4.92
CA LEU A 211 59.46 -29.58 -4.31
C LEU A 211 59.56 -28.34 -3.41
N CYS A 212 60.58 -28.27 -2.55
CA CYS A 212 60.82 -27.11 -1.69
C CYS A 212 61.08 -25.83 -2.52
N ASN A 213 61.86 -25.92 -3.60
CA ASN A 213 62.09 -24.78 -4.50
C ASN A 213 60.76 -24.25 -5.07
N ARG A 214 59.86 -25.13 -5.48
CA ARG A 214 58.54 -24.73 -5.98
C ARG A 214 57.68 -24.06 -4.91
N VAL A 215 57.78 -24.48 -3.65
CA VAL A 215 57.11 -23.79 -2.53
C VAL A 215 57.71 -22.40 -2.35
N LEU A 216 59.04 -22.30 -2.34
CA LEU A 216 59.77 -21.06 -2.10
C LEU A 216 59.68 -20.06 -3.27
N GLU A 217 59.38 -20.51 -4.48
CA GLU A 217 59.01 -19.64 -5.61
C GLU A 217 57.67 -18.92 -5.37
N LEU A 218 56.77 -19.50 -4.58
CA LEU A 218 55.45 -18.93 -4.27
C LEU A 218 55.43 -18.20 -2.92
N ASP A 219 56.19 -18.71 -1.95
CA ASP A 219 56.35 -18.16 -0.61
C ASP A 219 57.82 -18.31 -0.18
N GLU A 220 58.62 -17.28 -0.47
CA GLU A 220 60.06 -17.23 -0.14
C GLU A 220 60.32 -17.33 1.38
N THR A 221 59.31 -17.05 2.20
CA THR A 221 59.39 -17.03 3.67
C THR A 221 58.82 -18.28 4.32
N ASN A 222 58.59 -19.35 3.54
CA ASN A 222 58.07 -20.60 4.06
C ASN A 222 59.13 -21.34 4.90
N GLY A 223 59.08 -21.15 6.22
CA GLY A 223 60.03 -21.74 7.18
C GLY A 223 60.20 -23.27 7.04
N PRO A 224 59.10 -24.06 6.99
CA PRO A 224 59.19 -25.52 6.78
C PRO A 224 59.89 -25.91 5.47
N ALA A 225 59.61 -25.22 4.36
CA ALA A 225 60.25 -25.51 3.08
C ALA A 225 61.74 -25.15 3.08
N LEU A 226 62.13 -24.02 3.69
CA LEU A 226 63.55 -23.64 3.86
C LEU A 226 64.30 -24.69 4.69
N TYR A 227 63.71 -25.12 5.80
CA TYR A 227 64.29 -26.16 6.66
C TYR A 227 64.47 -27.49 5.91
N GLN A 228 63.41 -27.98 5.26
CA GLN A 228 63.47 -29.24 4.49
C GLN A 228 64.47 -29.17 3.33
N ARG A 229 64.57 -28.01 2.66
CA ARG A 229 65.57 -27.79 1.60
C ARG A 229 66.99 -27.80 2.17
N ALA A 230 67.20 -27.22 3.34
CA ALA A 230 68.48 -27.26 4.03
C ALA A 230 68.88 -28.69 4.43
N CYS A 231 67.96 -29.49 4.99
CA CYS A 231 68.18 -30.91 5.26
C CYS A 231 68.62 -31.65 3.99
N ALA A 232 67.93 -31.40 2.87
CA ALA A 232 68.26 -32.02 1.59
C ALA A 232 69.66 -31.59 1.08
N TYR A 233 70.00 -30.30 1.19
CA TYR A 233 71.34 -29.81 0.84
C TYR A 233 72.44 -30.42 1.71
N ALA A 234 72.22 -30.52 3.02
CA ALA A 234 73.18 -31.12 3.96
C ALA A 234 73.43 -32.59 3.61
N ARG A 235 72.36 -33.37 3.34
CA ARG A 235 72.47 -34.78 2.92
C ARG A 235 73.13 -34.96 1.55
N LEU A 236 73.07 -33.96 0.68
CA LEU A 236 73.76 -33.93 -0.62
C LEU A 236 75.19 -33.36 -0.57
N GLY A 237 75.66 -32.89 0.61
CA GLY A 237 76.99 -32.30 0.78
C GLY A 237 77.12 -30.85 0.29
N ALA A 238 76.00 -30.17 0.03
CA ALA A 238 75.95 -28.76 -0.36
C ALA A 238 75.89 -27.87 0.90
N GLU A 239 76.97 -27.85 1.65
CA GLU A 239 77.03 -27.30 3.01
C GLU A 239 76.76 -25.78 3.05
N GLU A 240 77.30 -25.00 2.11
CA GLU A 240 77.11 -23.55 2.06
C GLU A 240 75.63 -23.17 1.85
N GLN A 241 74.93 -23.84 0.93
CA GLN A 241 73.52 -23.60 0.65
C GLN A 241 72.64 -24.04 1.82
N ALA A 242 72.98 -25.16 2.47
CA ALA A 242 72.27 -25.60 3.68
C ALA A 242 72.34 -24.54 4.79
N ILE A 243 73.52 -23.97 5.05
CA ILE A 243 73.69 -22.96 6.11
C ILE A 243 72.91 -21.68 5.80
N ILE A 244 72.88 -21.24 4.53
CA ILE A 244 72.10 -20.06 4.11
C ILE A 244 70.61 -20.27 4.38
N ASP A 245 70.07 -21.42 3.97
CA ASP A 245 68.66 -21.74 4.18
C ASP A 245 68.32 -21.91 5.66
N LEU A 246 69.20 -22.51 6.46
CA LEU A 246 69.03 -22.61 7.92
C LEU A 246 69.05 -21.23 8.58
N GLN A 247 69.92 -20.32 8.14
CA GLN A 247 69.96 -18.97 8.67
C GLN A 247 68.64 -18.25 8.45
N LEU A 248 68.10 -18.31 7.22
CA LEU A 248 66.79 -17.75 6.91
C LEU A 248 65.67 -18.42 7.72
N ALA A 249 65.70 -19.75 7.88
CA ALA A 249 64.69 -20.48 8.66
C ALA A 249 64.73 -20.11 10.15
N VAL A 250 65.91 -19.92 10.74
CA VAL A 250 66.10 -19.49 12.13
C VAL A 250 65.72 -18.02 12.33
N ASP A 251 66.00 -17.16 11.37
CA ASP A 251 65.58 -15.75 11.41
C ASP A 251 64.05 -15.63 11.41
N LEU A 252 63.36 -16.54 10.72
CA LEU A 252 61.89 -16.63 10.72
C LEU A 252 61.33 -17.27 12.01
N SER A 253 61.98 -18.32 12.51
CA SER A 253 61.59 -19.03 13.72
C SER A 253 62.80 -19.32 14.60
N PRO A 254 63.10 -18.44 15.58
CA PRO A 254 64.26 -18.61 16.45
C PRO A 254 64.25 -19.91 17.27
N SER A 255 63.07 -20.47 17.55
CA SER A 255 62.91 -21.76 18.22
C SER A 255 63.51 -22.93 17.43
N LEU A 256 63.66 -22.80 16.11
CA LEU A 256 64.24 -23.83 15.26
C LEU A 256 65.73 -24.10 15.59
N ARG A 257 66.42 -23.15 16.23
CA ARG A 257 67.83 -23.25 16.60
C ARG A 257 68.12 -24.45 17.50
N GLU A 258 67.24 -24.71 18.48
CA GLU A 258 67.37 -25.87 19.38
C GLU A 258 67.19 -27.18 18.61
N PHE A 259 66.20 -27.24 17.71
CA PHE A 259 65.97 -28.41 16.87
C PHE A 259 67.14 -28.69 15.91
N ILE A 260 67.71 -27.66 15.27
CA ILE A 260 68.86 -27.80 14.36
C ILE A 260 70.09 -28.35 15.09
N ALA A 261 70.29 -28.00 16.36
CA ALA A 261 71.42 -28.47 17.16
C ALA A 261 71.35 -29.97 17.50
N GLU A 262 70.13 -30.53 17.59
CA GLU A 262 69.89 -31.93 17.91
C GLU A 262 69.74 -32.83 16.68
N GLU A 263 69.57 -32.24 15.49
CA GLU A 263 69.24 -32.97 14.27
C GLU A 263 70.46 -33.67 13.65
N SER A 264 70.30 -34.96 13.34
CA SER A 264 71.38 -35.81 12.84
C SER A 264 71.81 -35.48 11.40
N ASP A 265 70.92 -34.85 10.63
CA ASP A 265 71.18 -34.45 9.25
C ASP A 265 72.31 -33.40 9.15
N PHE A 266 72.51 -32.61 10.20
CA PHE A 266 73.46 -31.49 10.22
C PHE A 266 74.78 -31.81 10.92
N GLU A 267 75.02 -33.07 11.32
CA GLU A 267 76.28 -33.46 11.96
C GLU A 267 77.50 -33.09 11.10
N GLY A 268 77.36 -33.19 9.77
CA GLY A 268 78.41 -32.81 8.82
C GLY A 268 78.67 -31.30 8.72
N LEU A 269 77.76 -30.46 9.19
CA LEU A 269 77.91 -28.99 9.16
C LEU A 269 78.64 -28.45 10.40
N HIS A 270 78.79 -29.25 11.46
CA HIS A 270 79.52 -28.84 12.66
C HIS A 270 81.00 -28.56 12.36
N GLY A 271 81.49 -27.42 12.86
CA GLY A 271 82.84 -26.94 12.57
C GLY A 271 82.91 -25.87 11.47
N HIS A 272 81.81 -25.63 10.75
CA HIS A 272 81.66 -24.39 9.98
C HIS A 272 81.39 -23.22 10.91
N LYS A 273 82.25 -22.20 10.82
CA LYS A 273 82.15 -21.00 11.68
C LYS A 273 80.78 -20.33 11.64
N THR A 274 80.16 -20.30 10.46
CA THR A 274 78.82 -19.71 10.24
C THR A 274 77.73 -20.54 10.90
N PHE A 275 77.78 -21.86 10.78
CA PHE A 275 76.84 -22.77 11.43
C PHE A 275 76.96 -22.74 12.96
N ASP A 276 78.18 -22.80 13.49
CA ASP A 276 78.41 -22.73 14.94
C ASP A 276 77.96 -21.37 15.54
N SER A 277 78.10 -20.29 14.77
CA SER A 277 77.58 -18.97 15.16
C SER A 277 76.06 -18.89 15.16
N LEU A 278 75.41 -19.62 14.23
CA LEU A 278 73.95 -19.71 14.15
C LEU A 278 73.37 -20.35 15.42
N LEU A 279 74.06 -21.35 15.98
CA LEU A 279 73.66 -22.09 17.18
C LEU A 279 73.91 -21.32 18.48
N THR A 280 74.94 -20.46 18.51
CA THR A 280 75.34 -19.71 19.72
C THR A 280 74.75 -18.31 19.81
N ALA A 281 74.10 -17.82 18.75
CA ALA A 281 73.44 -16.52 18.74
C ALA A 281 72.30 -16.48 19.79
N PRO A 282 72.27 -15.47 20.69
CA PRO A 282 71.19 -15.33 21.65
C PRO A 282 69.85 -15.15 20.91
N SER A 283 68.81 -15.85 21.36
CA SER A 283 67.43 -15.59 20.95
C SER A 283 67.12 -14.12 21.22
N GLN A 284 66.84 -13.35 20.17
CA GLN A 284 66.32 -12.00 20.35
C GLN A 284 64.87 -12.14 20.84
N GLU A 285 64.65 -11.78 22.11
CA GLU A 285 63.33 -11.60 22.73
C GLU A 285 62.51 -10.49 22.05
#